data_AF-A0A497RQV9-F1
#
_entry.id   AF-A0A497RQV9-F1
#
_cell.length_a   1.000
_cell.length_b   1.000
_cell.length_c   1.000
_cell.angle_alpha   90.00
_cell.angle_beta   90.00
_cell.angle_gamma   90.00
#
_symmetry.space_group_name_H-M   'P 1'
#
loop_
_entity.id
_entity.type
_entity.pdbx_description
1 polymer ?
#
loop_
_entity_poly.entity_id
_entity_poly.type
_entity_poly.pdbx_seq_one_letter_code
_entity_poly.pdbx_strand_id
1 'polypeptide(L)'
;MELRIRRAKKLAESIKVEEIEEDLKKLEMVIEKTWRYMREIGVTEICRRCAEETGSCCRDWVEDEVDEVMIAMNIVMGVEIPKRRLRDDLCYFLGENGCVLKVRPNLCVSYLCELITRKIGYEREKKLQELIEREIEISSKVREKFLRKFSCSLGRSSLKSYRFPSHIQGKNPST
;
A
#
# COMPACT_ATOMS: atom_id res chain seq x y z
N MET A 1 -13.27 4.49 8.24
CA MET A 1 -12.37 5.14 7.25
C MET A 1 -12.36 6.69 7.33
N GLU A 2 -13.51 7.37 7.29
CA GLU A 2 -13.59 8.85 7.21
C GLU A 2 -12.74 9.62 8.23
N LEU A 3 -12.74 9.19 9.50
CA LEU A 3 -11.90 9.81 10.54
C LEU A 3 -10.40 9.69 10.23
N ARG A 4 -9.93 8.56 9.69
CA ARG A 4 -8.52 8.36 9.30
C ARG A 4 -8.16 9.30 8.15
N ILE A 5 -9.02 9.40 7.14
CA ILE A 5 -8.83 10.34 6.01
C ILE A 5 -8.77 11.78 6.51
N ARG A 6 -9.65 12.17 7.43
CA ARG A 6 -9.65 13.53 8.00
C ARG A 6 -8.34 13.83 8.75
N ARG A 7 -7.82 12.88 9.53
CA ARG A 7 -6.52 13.03 10.21
C ARG A 7 -5.36 13.08 9.21
N ALA A 8 -5.40 12.23 8.20
CA ALA A 8 -4.40 12.18 7.14
C ALA A 8 -4.30 13.49 6.36
N LYS A 9 -5.43 14.12 6.02
CA LYS A 9 -5.46 15.45 5.37
C LYS A 9 -4.76 16.51 6.21
N LYS A 10 -5.08 16.58 7.51
CA LYS A 10 -4.41 17.51 8.43
C LYS A 10 -2.90 17.27 8.52
N LEU A 11 -2.48 16.00 8.56
CA LEU A 11 -1.07 15.65 8.54
C LEU A 11 -0.42 16.10 7.23
N ALA A 12 -1.01 15.79 6.08
CA ALA A 12 -0.48 16.18 4.77
C ALA A 12 -0.30 17.70 4.64
N GLU A 13 -1.25 18.50 5.12
CA GLU A 13 -1.17 19.98 5.14
C GLU A 13 -0.01 20.51 6.01
N SER A 14 0.39 19.76 7.05
CA SER A 14 1.49 20.16 7.94
C SER A 14 2.88 19.80 7.41
N ILE A 15 2.97 19.02 6.34
CA ILE A 15 4.23 18.57 5.76
C ILE A 15 4.77 19.64 4.81
N LYS A 16 6.01 20.07 5.07
CA LYS A 16 6.78 20.91 4.15
C LYS A 16 7.42 20.01 3.11
N VAL A 17 6.86 20.01 1.89
CA VAL A 17 7.28 19.11 0.80
C VAL A 17 8.74 19.32 0.43
N GLU A 18 9.23 20.56 0.54
CA GLU A 18 10.60 20.96 0.22
C GLU A 18 11.64 20.23 1.10
N GLU A 19 11.28 19.88 2.34
CA GLU A 19 12.18 19.18 3.27
C GLU A 19 12.31 17.67 2.99
N ILE A 20 11.41 17.10 2.18
CA ILE A 20 11.34 15.66 1.90
C ILE A 20 11.25 15.33 0.40
N GLU A 21 11.44 16.32 -0.46
CA GLU A 21 11.22 16.20 -1.90
C GLU A 21 12.08 15.09 -2.53
N GLU A 22 13.36 15.01 -2.15
CA GLU A 22 14.28 13.98 -2.64
C GLU A 22 13.84 12.57 -2.22
N ASP A 23 13.34 12.41 -1.00
CA ASP A 23 12.83 11.13 -0.52
C ASP A 23 11.57 10.71 -1.26
N LEU A 24 10.66 11.66 -1.51
CA LEU A 24 9.44 11.43 -2.26
C LEU A 24 9.74 11.05 -3.72
N LYS A 25 10.69 11.73 -4.37
CA LYS A 25 11.18 11.36 -5.71
C LYS A 25 11.75 9.94 -5.72
N LYS A 26 12.59 9.60 -4.73
CA LYS A 26 13.16 8.25 -4.61
C LYS A 26 12.09 7.19 -4.38
N LEU A 27 11.09 7.50 -3.54
CA LEU A 27 9.95 6.64 -3.26
C LEU A 27 9.11 6.40 -4.51
N GLU A 28 8.74 7.46 -5.24
CA GLU A 28 8.03 7.37 -6.51
C GLU A 28 8.78 6.48 -7.51
N MET A 29 10.09 6.66 -7.62
CA MET A 29 10.92 5.86 -8.53
C MET A 29 10.92 4.36 -8.20
N VAL A 30 10.92 3.96 -6.92
CA VAL A 30 10.89 2.53 -6.56
C VAL A 30 9.50 1.95 -6.71
N ILE A 31 8.45 2.70 -6.35
CA ILE A 31 7.04 2.31 -6.56
C ILE A 31 6.79 2.07 -8.06
N GLU A 32 7.21 2.99 -8.92
CA GLU A 32 7.00 2.87 -10.35
C GLU A 32 7.78 1.70 -10.96
N LYS A 33 8.97 1.36 -10.43
CA LYS A 33 9.70 0.15 -10.84
C LYS A 33 8.90 -1.11 -10.52
N THR A 34 8.35 -1.21 -9.31
CA THR A 34 7.52 -2.37 -8.92
C THR A 34 6.27 -2.45 -9.79
N TRP A 35 5.52 -1.34 -9.92
CA TRP A 35 4.30 -1.31 -10.71
C TRP A 35 4.52 -1.63 -12.19
N ARG A 36 5.58 -1.09 -12.79
CA ARG A 36 5.96 -1.42 -14.16
C ARG A 36 6.23 -2.91 -14.31
N TYR A 37 6.96 -3.51 -13.38
CA TYR A 37 7.23 -4.94 -13.42
C TYR A 37 5.97 -5.78 -13.19
N MET A 38 5.10 -5.39 -12.26
CA MET A 38 3.79 -6.03 -12.03
C MET A 38 2.91 -5.98 -13.30
N ARG A 39 2.92 -4.87 -14.04
CA ARG A 39 2.22 -4.74 -15.33
C ARG A 39 2.82 -5.65 -16.39
N GLU A 40 4.15 -5.63 -16.52
CA GLU A 40 4.91 -6.45 -17.49
C GLU A 40 4.62 -7.94 -17.34
N ILE A 41 4.58 -8.45 -16.10
CA ILE A 41 4.34 -9.87 -15.83
C ILE A 41 2.84 -10.22 -15.65
N GLY A 42 1.94 -9.24 -15.82
CA GLY A 42 0.49 -9.45 -15.84
C GLY A 42 -0.21 -9.52 -14.47
N VAL A 43 0.46 -9.22 -13.36
CA VAL A 43 -0.16 -9.23 -12.01
C VAL A 43 -1.31 -8.25 -11.93
N THR A 44 -1.16 -7.05 -12.47
CA THR A 44 -2.18 -5.99 -12.36
C THR A 44 -3.50 -6.39 -13.03
N GLU A 45 -3.44 -7.05 -14.19
CA GLU A 45 -4.63 -7.52 -14.90
C GLU A 45 -5.30 -8.70 -14.17
N ILE A 46 -4.50 -9.61 -13.59
CA ILE A 46 -5.04 -10.70 -12.75
C ILE A 46 -5.78 -10.12 -11.54
N CYS A 47 -5.20 -9.14 -10.85
CA CYS A 47 -5.81 -8.48 -9.71
C CYS A 47 -7.10 -7.73 -10.10
N ARG A 48 -7.10 -7.01 -11.23
CA ARG A 48 -8.27 -6.28 -11.72
C ARG A 48 -9.46 -7.20 -11.98
N ARG A 49 -9.26 -8.29 -12.73
CA ARG A 49 -10.32 -9.28 -12.99
C ARG A 49 -10.82 -9.94 -11.71
N CYS A 50 -9.90 -10.29 -10.80
CA CYS A 50 -10.26 -10.85 -9.51
C CYS A 50 -11.16 -9.89 -8.72
N ALA A 51 -10.84 -8.59 -8.70
CA ALA A 51 -11.63 -7.56 -8.03
C ALA A 51 -13.07 -7.42 -8.58
N GLU A 52 -13.24 -7.54 -9.90
CA GLU A 52 -14.55 -7.50 -10.56
C GLU A 52 -15.42 -8.70 -10.17
N GLU A 53 -14.82 -9.90 -10.14
CA GLU A 53 -15.53 -11.15 -9.90
C GLU A 53 -15.77 -11.40 -8.41
N THR A 54 -14.70 -11.41 -7.60
CA THR A 54 -14.72 -11.87 -6.22
C THR A 54 -14.13 -10.87 -5.23
N GLY A 55 -12.99 -10.25 -5.56
CA GLY A 55 -12.23 -9.40 -4.65
C GLY A 55 -11.58 -10.18 -3.51
N SER A 56 -11.04 -11.37 -3.77
CA SER A 56 -10.56 -12.28 -2.72
C SER A 56 -9.56 -11.67 -1.73
N CYS A 57 -8.55 -10.93 -2.20
CA CYS A 57 -7.52 -10.31 -1.35
C CYS A 57 -7.76 -8.82 -1.04
N CYS A 58 -8.60 -8.12 -1.81
CA CYS A 58 -8.87 -6.69 -1.65
C CYS A 58 -10.24 -6.43 -1.00
N ARG A 59 -10.55 -7.18 0.06
CA ARG A 59 -11.78 -7.02 0.87
C ARG A 59 -11.68 -5.84 1.82
N ASP A 60 -12.81 -5.47 2.42
CA ASP A 60 -12.93 -4.40 3.40
C ASP A 60 -11.89 -4.49 4.54
N TRP A 61 -11.62 -5.69 5.08
CA TRP A 61 -10.65 -5.87 6.18
C TRP A 61 -9.22 -5.42 5.85
N VAL A 62 -8.81 -5.43 4.56
CA VAL A 62 -7.43 -5.06 4.19
C VAL A 62 -7.16 -3.58 4.41
N GLU A 63 -8.21 -2.75 4.45
CA GLU A 63 -8.07 -1.31 4.65
C GLU A 63 -7.62 -0.94 6.06
N ASP A 64 -7.72 -1.86 7.01
CA ASP A 64 -7.22 -1.67 8.38
C ASP A 64 -5.69 -1.64 8.45
N GLU A 65 -5.03 -2.17 7.42
CA GLU A 65 -3.58 -2.05 7.24
C GLU A 65 -3.16 -0.68 6.68
N VAL A 66 -4.11 0.16 6.28
CA VAL A 66 -3.88 1.53 5.80
C VAL A 66 -4.17 2.52 6.94
N ASP A 67 -3.10 3.09 7.50
CA ASP A 67 -3.18 4.09 8.57
C ASP A 67 -3.19 5.54 8.03
N GLU A 68 -3.49 6.49 8.91
CA GLU A 68 -3.53 7.92 8.54
C GLU A 68 -2.20 8.46 7.99
N VAL A 69 -1.06 7.91 8.41
CA VAL A 69 0.26 8.33 7.92
C VAL A 69 0.45 7.90 6.47
N MET A 70 0.10 6.66 6.14
CA MET A 70 0.16 6.16 4.77
C MET A 70 -0.79 6.89 3.84
N ILE A 71 -2.00 7.22 4.31
CA ILE A 71 -2.95 8.05 3.55
C ILE A 71 -2.34 9.45 3.31
N ALA A 72 -1.71 10.05 4.32
CA ALA A 72 -1.08 11.36 4.19
C ALA A 72 0.10 11.34 3.19
N MET A 73 0.93 10.29 3.20
CA MET A 73 2.00 10.10 2.22
C MET A 73 1.43 10.09 0.79
N ASN A 74 0.35 9.34 0.56
CA ASN A 74 -0.32 9.29 -0.74
C ASN A 74 -0.87 10.67 -1.16
N ILE A 75 -1.52 11.40 -0.25
CA ILE A 75 -2.03 12.76 -0.52
C ILE A 75 -0.88 13.69 -0.93
N VAL A 76 0.22 13.69 -0.18
CA VAL A 76 1.41 14.50 -0.49
C VAL A 76 2.02 14.13 -1.85
N MET A 77 1.95 12.85 -2.23
CA MET A 77 2.38 12.35 -3.54
C MET A 77 1.35 12.57 -4.67
N GLY A 78 0.31 13.37 -4.41
CA GLY A 78 -0.69 13.79 -5.40
C GLY A 78 -1.82 12.79 -5.65
N VAL A 79 -2.00 11.80 -4.78
CA VAL A 79 -3.10 10.82 -4.91
C VAL A 79 -4.41 11.41 -4.41
N GLU A 80 -5.43 11.36 -5.26
CA GLU A 80 -6.80 11.66 -4.86
C GLU A 80 -7.41 10.49 -4.09
N ILE A 81 -7.74 10.73 -2.82
CA ILE A 81 -8.38 9.72 -1.98
C ILE A 81 -9.86 9.57 -2.38
N PRO A 82 -10.37 8.34 -2.57
CA PRO A 82 -11.78 8.11 -2.90
C PRO A 82 -12.72 8.74 -1.89
N LYS A 83 -13.88 9.20 -2.36
CA LYS A 83 -14.95 9.73 -1.49
C LYS A 83 -15.83 8.61 -0.91
N ARG A 84 -15.89 7.47 -1.58
CA ARG A 84 -16.69 6.30 -1.24
C ARG A 84 -16.05 5.03 -1.79
N ARG A 85 -16.47 3.88 -1.27
CA ARG A 85 -16.08 2.57 -1.81
C ARG A 85 -16.64 2.39 -3.22
N LEU A 86 -15.94 1.56 -4.01
CA LEU A 86 -16.49 1.04 -5.26
C LEU A 86 -17.64 0.05 -4.99
N ARG A 87 -17.46 -0.81 -3.97
CA ARG A 87 -18.43 -1.81 -3.49
C ARG A 87 -18.25 -2.00 -1.98
N ASP A 88 -19.33 -2.24 -1.24
CA ASP A 88 -19.32 -2.20 0.24
C ASP A 88 -18.43 -3.27 0.88
N ASP A 89 -18.27 -4.41 0.23
CA ASP A 89 -17.48 -5.58 0.65
C ASP A 89 -16.01 -5.55 0.16
N LEU A 90 -15.60 -4.47 -0.51
CA LEU A 90 -14.25 -4.27 -1.04
C LEU A 90 -13.50 -3.20 -0.26
N CYS A 91 -12.17 -3.25 -0.33
CA CYS A 91 -11.27 -2.25 0.25
C CYS A 91 -11.64 -0.84 -0.22
N TYR A 92 -11.61 0.13 0.70
CA TYR A 92 -11.95 1.53 0.41
C TYR A 92 -11.10 2.16 -0.70
N PHE A 93 -9.86 1.66 -0.87
CA PHE A 93 -8.89 2.19 -1.84
C PHE A 93 -8.87 1.43 -3.16
N LEU A 94 -9.76 0.46 -3.36
CA LEU A 94 -9.89 -0.24 -4.61
C LEU A 94 -10.76 0.59 -5.57
N GLY A 95 -10.19 0.98 -6.71
CA GLY A 95 -10.89 1.62 -7.82
C GLY A 95 -11.11 0.67 -9.00
N GLU A 96 -11.77 1.16 -10.04
CA GLU A 96 -12.11 0.40 -11.26
C GLU A 96 -10.87 -0.18 -11.96
N ASN A 97 -9.74 0.53 -11.87
CA ASN A 97 -8.48 0.14 -12.50
C ASN A 97 -7.47 -0.46 -11.50
N GLY A 98 -7.93 -0.87 -10.31
CA GLY A 98 -7.10 -1.40 -9.22
C GLY A 98 -6.90 -0.40 -8.08
N CYS A 99 -5.92 -0.68 -7.21
CA CYS A 99 -5.66 0.14 -6.03
C CYS A 99 -5.26 1.56 -6.45
N VAL A 100 -5.90 2.57 -5.85
CA VAL A 100 -5.60 3.99 -6.13
C VAL A 100 -4.36 4.50 -5.39
N LEU A 101 -3.89 3.77 -4.38
CA LEU A 101 -2.73 4.18 -3.59
C LEU A 101 -1.42 3.86 -4.33
N LYS A 102 -0.50 4.83 -4.30
CA LYS A 102 0.90 4.63 -4.65
C LYS A 102 1.63 3.88 -3.54
N VAL A 103 1.59 4.43 -2.33
CA VAL A 103 2.19 3.82 -1.13
C VAL A 103 1.16 2.87 -0.54
N ARG A 104 1.46 1.58 -0.57
CA ARG A 104 0.55 0.50 -0.18
C ARG A 104 1.02 -0.18 1.11
N PRO A 105 0.12 -0.81 1.89
CA PRO A 105 0.53 -1.64 3.02
C PRO A 105 1.48 -2.75 2.58
N ASN A 106 2.40 -3.14 3.47
CA ASN A 106 3.33 -4.25 3.23
C ASN A 106 2.57 -5.49 2.76
N LEU A 107 1.44 -5.81 3.40
CA LEU A 107 0.59 -6.92 3.01
C LEU A 107 0.15 -6.84 1.53
N CYS A 108 -0.27 -5.67 1.07
CA CYS A 108 -0.76 -5.48 -0.29
C CYS A 108 0.34 -5.59 -1.35
N VAL A 109 1.60 -5.43 -0.96
CA VAL A 109 2.74 -5.53 -1.88
C VAL A 109 3.45 -6.87 -1.78
N SER A 110 3.59 -7.45 -0.59
CA SER A 110 4.34 -8.69 -0.38
C SER A 110 3.50 -9.95 -0.49
N TYR A 111 2.16 -9.87 -0.39
CA TYR A 111 1.29 -11.01 -0.57
C TYR A 111 0.94 -11.24 -2.04
N LEU A 112 1.41 -12.35 -2.59
CA LEU A 112 0.98 -12.87 -3.89
C LEU A 112 0.08 -14.09 -3.65
N CYS A 113 -1.17 -14.02 -4.10
CA CYS A 113 -2.09 -15.14 -3.96
C CYS A 113 -1.70 -16.29 -4.89
N GLU A 114 -2.18 -17.51 -4.59
CA GLU A 114 -1.87 -18.72 -5.39
C GLU A 114 -2.23 -18.57 -6.87
N LEU A 115 -3.27 -17.80 -7.20
CA LEU A 115 -3.65 -17.51 -8.58
C LEU A 115 -2.54 -16.74 -9.32
N ILE A 116 -1.88 -15.80 -8.63
CA ILE A 116 -0.79 -15.00 -9.19
C ILE A 116 0.46 -15.85 -9.31
N THR A 117 0.90 -16.49 -8.22
CA THR A 117 2.17 -17.23 -8.19
C THR A 117 2.20 -18.37 -9.21
N ARG A 118 1.09 -19.10 -9.38
CA ARG A 118 0.95 -20.13 -10.42
C ARG A 118 1.03 -19.58 -11.85
N LYS A 119 0.58 -18.35 -12.08
CA LYS A 119 0.57 -17.74 -13.43
C LYS A 119 1.90 -17.10 -13.82
N ILE A 120 2.57 -16.43 -12.87
CA ILE A 120 3.81 -15.70 -13.18
C ILE A 120 5.05 -16.60 -13.16
N GLY A 121 5.02 -17.66 -12.35
CA GLY A 121 6.15 -18.57 -12.17
C GLY A 121 7.26 -18.02 -11.27
N TYR A 122 8.10 -18.93 -10.79
CA TYR A 122 9.08 -18.67 -9.72
C TYR A 122 10.07 -17.54 -10.02
N GLU A 123 10.71 -17.53 -11.20
CA GLU A 123 11.72 -16.52 -11.53
C GLU A 123 11.15 -15.09 -11.55
N ARG A 124 9.92 -14.94 -12.03
CA ARG A 124 9.24 -13.63 -12.06
C ARG A 124 8.77 -13.22 -10.66
N GLU A 125 8.28 -14.18 -9.90
CA GLU A 125 7.91 -13.95 -8.50
C GLU A 125 9.10 -13.47 -7.67
N LYS A 126 10.24 -14.17 -7.76
CA LYS A 126 11.48 -13.81 -7.06
C LYS A 126 11.93 -12.39 -7.39
N LYS A 127 11.99 -12.05 -8.68
CA LYS A 127 12.35 -10.70 -9.12
C LYS A 127 11.35 -9.63 -8.64
N LEU A 128 10.06 -9.96 -8.59
CA LEU A 128 9.04 -9.07 -8.05
C LEU A 128 9.26 -8.83 -6.56
N GLN A 129 9.56 -9.88 -5.79
CA GLN A 129 9.86 -9.78 -4.35
C GLN A 129 11.08 -8.88 -4.08
N GLU A 130 12.17 -9.00 -4.85
CA GLU A 130 13.34 -8.12 -4.73
C GLU A 130 12.99 -6.63 -4.96
N LEU A 131 12.08 -6.34 -5.89
CA LEU A 131 11.58 -4.98 -6.11
C LEU A 131 10.71 -4.48 -4.95
N ILE A 132 9.81 -5.34 -4.46
CA ILE A 132 8.94 -5.05 -3.31
C ILE A 132 9.76 -4.77 -2.05
N GLU A 133 10.79 -5.57 -1.76
CA GLU A 133 11.66 -5.34 -0.61
C GLU A 133 12.27 -3.94 -0.63
N ARG A 134 12.72 -3.51 -1.81
CA ARG A 134 13.27 -2.16 -2.00
C ARG A 134 12.20 -1.07 -1.88
N GLU A 135 10.98 -1.31 -2.37
CA GLU A 135 9.84 -0.41 -2.17
C GLU A 135 9.50 -0.26 -0.69
N ILE A 136 9.44 -1.36 0.07
CA ILE A 136 9.17 -1.38 1.51
C ILE A 136 10.24 -0.64 2.29
N GLU A 137 11.52 -0.88 1.97
CA GLU A 137 12.66 -0.25 2.64
C GLU A 137 12.57 1.28 2.52
N ILE A 138 12.38 1.79 1.30
CA ILE A 138 12.29 3.24 1.07
C ILE A 138 10.99 3.80 1.65
N SER A 139 9.86 3.12 1.49
CA SER A 139 8.57 3.53 2.07
C SER A 139 8.67 3.69 3.58
N SER A 140 9.37 2.77 4.27
CA SER A 140 9.57 2.83 5.71
C SER A 140 10.40 4.05 6.13
N LYS A 141 11.49 4.36 5.39
CA LYS A 141 12.31 5.55 5.66
C LYS A 141 11.53 6.86 5.49
N VAL A 142 10.70 6.96 4.46
CA VAL A 142 9.83 8.13 4.25
C VAL A 142 8.76 8.19 5.36
N ARG A 143 8.14 7.06 5.70
CA ARG A 143 7.15 7.00 6.78
C ARG A 143 7.70 7.49 8.12
N GLU A 144 8.93 7.16 8.47
CA GLU A 144 9.57 7.68 9.68
C GLU A 144 9.70 9.21 9.67
N LYS A 145 9.99 9.82 8.51
CA LYS A 145 10.04 11.28 8.37
C LYS A 145 8.65 11.89 8.64
N PHE A 146 7.59 11.30 8.10
CA PHE A 146 6.21 11.72 8.39
C PHE A 146 5.87 11.55 9.88
N LEU A 147 6.23 10.42 10.49
CA LEU A 147 5.98 10.13 11.90
C LEU A 147 6.70 11.10 12.85
N ARG A 148 7.94 11.49 12.53
CA ARG A 148 8.68 12.49 13.31
C ARG A 148 7.96 13.85 13.31
N LYS A 149 7.41 14.25 12.18
CA LYS A 149 6.60 15.49 12.05
C LYS A 149 5.24 15.36 12.74
N PHE A 150 4.62 14.18 12.67
CA PHE A 150 3.36 13.88 13.35
C PHE A 150 3.51 13.88 14.88
N SER A 151 4.60 13.32 15.40
CA SER A 151 4.87 13.26 16.85
C SER A 151 5.17 14.63 17.47
N CYS A 152 5.63 15.60 16.69
CA CYS A 152 5.75 17.00 17.12
C CYS A 152 4.42 17.75 17.10
N SER A 153 3.42 17.30 16.33
CA SER A 153 2.13 17.98 16.17
C SER A 153 1.00 17.36 17.01
N LEU A 154 1.11 16.09 17.40
CA LEU A 154 0.15 15.41 18.26
C LEU A 154 0.90 14.51 19.27
N GLY A 155 0.65 14.74 20.56
CA GLY A 155 1.19 13.94 21.65
C GLY A 155 0.99 12.44 21.39
N ARG A 156 2.10 11.70 21.38
CA ARG A 156 2.26 10.25 21.15
C ARG A 156 0.98 9.43 21.33
N SER A 157 0.50 8.82 20.26
CA SER A 157 -0.23 7.56 20.38
C SER A 157 -0.21 6.75 19.08
N SER A 158 0.20 5.48 19.22
CA SER A 158 0.11 4.37 18.26
C SER A 158 1.24 4.20 17.23
N LEU A 159 2.43 3.82 17.71
CA LEU A 159 3.31 2.92 16.97
C LEU A 159 2.73 1.50 17.09
N LYS A 160 1.87 1.08 16.16
CA LYS A 160 1.59 -0.35 16.00
C LYS A 160 2.75 -0.97 15.24
N SER A 161 3.55 -1.79 15.91
CA SER A 161 4.45 -2.74 15.26
C SER A 161 3.62 -3.58 14.30
N TYR A 162 4.02 -3.64 13.03
CA TYR A 162 3.41 -4.50 12.03
C TYR A 162 3.35 -5.94 12.57
N ARG A 163 2.14 -6.49 12.70
CA ARG A 163 1.90 -7.87 13.12
C ARG A 163 1.05 -8.49 12.02
N PHE A 164 1.54 -9.56 11.39
CA PHE A 164 0.80 -10.25 10.34
C PHE A 164 -0.63 -10.55 10.81
N PRO A 165 -1.67 -10.22 10.03
CA PRO A 165 -3.04 -10.48 10.44
C PRO A 165 -3.26 -11.96 10.71
N SER A 166 -3.88 -12.28 11.84
CA SER A 166 -4.09 -13.66 12.31
C SER A 166 -4.94 -14.51 11.36
N HIS A 167 -5.71 -13.90 10.46
CA HIS A 167 -6.49 -14.62 9.43
C HIS A 167 -5.65 -15.07 8.21
N ILE A 168 -4.38 -14.67 8.12
CA ILE A 168 -3.41 -15.14 7.10
C ILE A 168 -2.48 -16.22 7.68
N GLN A 169 -2.53 -16.46 8.99
CA GLN A 169 -1.84 -17.58 9.64
C GLN A 169 -2.55 -18.90 9.32
N GLY A 170 -2.32 -19.41 8.11
CA GLY A 170 -2.91 -20.67 7.66
C GLY A 170 -2.43 -21.17 6.30
N LYS A 171 -1.57 -20.43 5.58
CA LYS A 171 -0.96 -20.89 4.34
C LYS A 171 0.55 -20.70 4.39
N ASN A 172 1.21 -21.55 5.18
CA ASN A 172 2.64 -21.80 4.96
C ASN A 172 2.79 -22.33 3.53
N PRO A 173 3.78 -21.85 2.75
CA PRO A 173 4.20 -22.58 1.56
C PRO A 173 4.71 -23.93 2.07
N SER A 174 4.02 -25.00 1.67
CA SER A 174 4.52 -26.35 1.85
C SER A 174 5.90 -26.42 1.19
N THR A 175 6.88 -26.78 2.01
CA THR A 175 8.20 -27.33 1.67
C THR A 175 8.22 -28.11 0.37
#